data_AF-X1HBY8-F1
#
_entry.id   AF-X1HBY8-F1
#
_cell.length_a   1.000
_cell.length_b   1.000
_cell.length_c   1.000
_cell.angle_alpha   90.00
_cell.angle_beta   90.00
_cell.angle_gamma   90.00
#
_symmetry.space_group_name_H-M   'P 1'
#
loop_
_entity.id
_entity.type
_entity.pdbx_description
1 polymer ?
#
loop_
_entity_poly.entity_id
_entity_poly.type
_entity_poly.pdbx_seq_one_letter_code
_entity_poly.pdbx_strand_id
1 'polypeptide(L)' 'MLRGLWTAATGMTAQQLNVDIIANNLANVNTAGFKKSRADFQD' A
#
# COMPACT_ATOMS: atom_id res chain seq x y z
N MET A 1 -4.51 -26.17 0.65
CA MET A 1 -5.64 -25.23 0.47
C MET A 1 -5.60 -24.08 1.48
N LEU A 2 -5.48 -24.32 2.79
CA LEU A 2 -5.48 -23.25 3.82
C LEU A 2 -4.34 -22.20 3.67
N ARG A 3 -3.11 -22.63 3.37
CA ARG A 3 -1.95 -21.72 3.21
C ARG A 3 -2.07 -20.76 2.03
N GLY A 4 -2.66 -21.20 0.91
CA GLY A 4 -2.86 -20.35 -0.27
C GLY A 4 -3.87 -19.23 -0.04
N LEU A 5 -4.88 -19.48 0.79
CA LEU A 5 -5.85 -18.45 1.19
C LEU A 5 -5.18 -17.36 2.05
N TRP A 6 -4.28 -17.76 2.95
CA TRP A 6 -3.50 -16.82 3.77
C TRP A 6 -2.55 -15.99 2.91
N THR A 7 -1.83 -16.60 1.96
CA THR A 7 -0.97 -15.87 1.00
C THR A 7 -1.77 -14.92 0.10
N ALA A 8 -2.96 -15.33 -0.34
CA ALA A 8 -3.85 -14.46 -1.12
C ALA A 8 -4.38 -13.30 -0.27
N ALA A 9 -4.76 -13.57 0.99
CA ALA A 9 -5.23 -12.54 1.92
C ALA A 9 -4.13 -11.54 2.27
N THR A 10 -2.91 -12.00 2.56
CA THR A 10 -1.78 -11.10 2.84
C THR A 10 -1.38 -10.29 1.62
N GLY A 11 -1.38 -10.88 0.43
CA GLY A 11 -1.16 -10.18 -0.84
C GLY A 11 -2.23 -9.12 -1.13
N MET A 12 -3.50 -9.41 -0.83
CA MET A 12 -4.60 -8.46 -1.01
C MET A 12 -4.50 -7.29 -0.03
N THR A 13 -4.18 -7.56 1.24
CA THR A 13 -3.94 -6.52 2.26
C THR A 13 -2.72 -5.66 1.90
N ALA A 14 -1.66 -6.26 1.37
CA ALA A 14 -0.50 -5.53 0.87
C ALA A 14 -0.88 -4.59 -0.30
N GLN A 15 -1.68 -5.07 -1.25
CA GLN A 15 -2.18 -4.24 -2.35
C GLN A 15 -3.08 -3.11 -1.85
N GLN A 16 -3.98 -3.38 -0.90
CA GLN A 16 -4.84 -2.37 -0.26
C GLN A 16 -3.98 -1.24 0.34
N LEU A 17 -2.97 -1.58 1.13
CA LEU A 17 -2.02 -0.64 1.73
C LEU A 17 -1.30 0.22 0.69
N ASN A 18 -0.91 -0.39 -0.44
CA ASN A 18 -0.23 0.33 -1.52
C ASN A 18 -1.16 1.37 -2.17
N VAL A 19 -2.41 0.97 -2.42
CA VAL A 19 -3.44 1.87 -2.97
C VAL A 19 -3.72 3.03 -2.03
N ASP A 20 -3.81 2.78 -0.72
CA ASP A 20 -4.05 3.83 0.27
C ASP A 20 -2.89 4.82 0.34
N ILE A 21 -1.64 4.36 0.24
CA ILE A 21 -0.45 5.22 0.19
C ILE A 21 -0.43 6.06 -1.09
N ILE A 22 -0.77 5.47 -2.24
CA ILE A 22 -0.87 6.19 -3.52
C ILE A 22 -1.97 7.25 -3.44
N ALA A 23 -3.14 6.91 -2.91
CA ALA A 23 -4.26 7.83 -2.74
C ALA A 23 -3.88 9.00 -1.82
N ASN A 24 -3.20 8.72 -0.72
CA ASN A 24 -2.73 9.76 0.21
C ASN A 24 -1.69 10.68 -0.44
N ASN A 25 -0.74 10.10 -1.18
CA ASN A 25 0.27 10.89 -1.90
C ASN A 25 -0.35 11.76 -2.99
N LEU A 26 -1.34 11.23 -3.72
CA LEU A 26 -2.05 11.96 -4.77
C LEU A 26 -2.88 13.11 -4.18
N ALA A 27 -3.58 12.86 -3.07
CA ALA A 27 -4.35 13.90 -2.38
C ALA A 27 -3.47 15.04 -1.86
N ASN A 28 -2.25 14.71 -1.42
CA ASN A 28 -1.31 15.69 -0.86
C ASN A 28 -0.27 16.21 -1.87
N VAL A 29 -0.43 15.96 -3.17
CA VAL A 29 0.55 16.37 -4.19
C VAL A 29 0.73 17.88 -4.27
N ASN A 30 -0.32 18.64 -3.94
CA ASN A 30 -0.32 20.11 -3.96
C ASN A 30 0.02 20.74 -2.58
N THR A 31 0.27 19.92 -1.55
CA THR A 31 0.57 20.40 -0.21
C THR A 31 2.05 20.78 -0.12
N ALA A 32 2.36 22.07 0.06
CA ALA A 32 3.73 22.55 0.16
C ALA A 32 4.45 21.89 1.36
N GLY A 33 5.56 21.20 1.09
CA GLY A 33 6.36 20.49 2.11
C GLY A 33 5.96 19.02 2.34
N PHE A 34 5.02 18.46 1.59
CA PHE A 34 4.64 17.05 1.73
C PHE A 34 5.75 16.11 1.24
N LYS A 35 6.11 15.12 2.08
CA LYS A 35 7.05 14.06 1.74
C LYS A 35 6.29 12.82 1.30
N LYS A 36 6.50 12.41 0.03
CA LYS A 36 5.90 11.19 -0.50
C LYS A 36 6.28 9.97 0.35
N SER A 37 5.31 9.16 0.70
CA SER A 37 5.53 7.88 1.37
C SER A 37 5.46 6.74 0.35
N ARG A 38 6.21 5.65 0.52
CA ARG A 38 6.19 4.49 -0.40
C ARG A 38 6.10 3.21 0.43
N ALA A 39 5.18 2.33 0.05
CA ALA A 39 5.16 0.97 0.56
C ALA A 39 6.33 0.18 -0.06
N ASP A 40 7.18 -0.41 0.78
CA ASP A 40 8.20 -1.37 0.38
C ASP A 40 7.79 -2.71 0.96
N PHE A 41 7.53 -3.69 0.09
CA PHE A 41 7.14 -5.05 0.49
C PHE A 41 8.38 -5.92 0.53
N GLN A 42 8.68 -6.49 1.70
CA GLN A 42 9.72 -7.51 1.88
C GLN A 42 9.07 -8.89 2.01
N ASP A 43 9.77 -9.91 1.50
CA ASP A 43 9.40 -11.33 1.59
C ASP A 43 9.63 -11.89 3.01
#